data_AF-A0AAW0FCJ8-F1
#
_entry.id   AF-A0AAW0FCJ8-F1
#
_cell.length_a   1.000
_cell.length_b   1.000
_cell.length_c   1.000
_cell.angle_alpha   90.00
_cell.angle_beta   90.00
_cell.angle_gamma   90.00
#
_symmetry.space_group_name_H-M   'P 1'
#
loop_
_entity.id
_entity.type
_entity.pdbx_description
1 polymer ?
#
loop_
_entity_poly.entity_id
_entity_poly.type
_entity_poly.pdbx_seq_one_letter_code
_entity_poly.pdbx_strand_id
1 'polypeptide(L)'
;MMMKFTPAALFVLFVTLLSTLVSALPILESRDVFVPPITSPDALTIWSVGSKQNVTWDTSNPPAQITNGNGTIYLAKGGLIQLDTPLADKFSILNGIQEVTVPDVEPGVDYAVVLFGDSGNFSPEFSIV
;
A
#
# COMPACT_ATOMS: atom_id res chain seq x y z
N MET A 1 45.20 -62.36 -7.47
CA MET A 1 44.38 -61.20 -7.89
C MET A 1 42.92 -61.61 -7.82
N MET A 2 42.19 -61.10 -6.82
CA MET A 2 40.71 -61.08 -6.80
C MET A 2 40.28 -60.13 -5.69
N MET A 3 39.88 -58.92 -6.07
CA MET A 3 39.24 -57.96 -5.16
C MET A 3 37.86 -58.51 -4.79
N LYS A 4 37.64 -58.75 -3.50
CA LYS A 4 36.31 -59.03 -2.95
C LYS A 4 35.62 -57.69 -2.72
N PHE A 5 34.66 -57.35 -3.58
CA PHE A 5 33.83 -56.16 -3.41
C PHE A 5 32.71 -56.44 -2.42
N THR A 6 32.75 -55.78 -1.27
CA THR A 6 31.72 -55.84 -0.23
C THR A 6 30.53 -54.93 -0.61
N PRO A 7 29.27 -55.41 -0.65
CA PRO A 7 28.16 -54.64 -1.23
C PRO A 7 27.56 -53.57 -0.30
N ALA A 8 28.05 -53.43 0.94
CA ALA A 8 27.48 -52.52 1.93
C ALA A 8 27.66 -51.03 1.61
N ALA A 9 28.64 -50.69 0.77
CA ALA A 9 28.91 -49.29 0.39
C ALA A 9 27.93 -48.73 -0.66
N LEU A 10 27.20 -49.59 -1.39
CA LEU A 10 26.29 -49.14 -2.45
C LEU A 10 24.91 -48.69 -1.92
N PHE A 11 24.50 -49.16 -0.73
CA PHE A 11 23.16 -48.88 -0.20
C PHE A 11 23.07 -47.50 0.45
N VAL A 12 24.17 -46.99 1.00
CA VAL A 12 24.20 -45.67 1.66
C VAL A 12 24.22 -44.52 0.65
N LEU A 13 24.71 -44.76 -0.57
CA LEU A 13 24.78 -43.74 -1.62
C LEU A 13 23.41 -43.45 -2.28
N PHE A 14 22.42 -44.34 -2.12
CA PHE A 14 21.13 -44.23 -2.78
C PHE A 14 20.11 -43.38 -1.98
N VAL A 15 20.27 -43.27 -0.66
CA VAL A 15 19.30 -42.58 0.21
C VAL A 15 19.56 -41.07 0.28
N THR A 16 20.79 -40.60 0.08
CA THR A 16 21.12 -39.16 0.11
C THR A 16 20.78 -38.42 -1.19
N LEU A 17 20.40 -39.13 -2.26
CA LEU A 17 20.01 -38.50 -3.53
C LEU A 17 18.54 -38.06 -3.58
N LEU A 18 17.71 -38.44 -2.61
CA LEU A 18 16.27 -38.12 -2.61
C LEU A 18 15.92 -36.79 -1.90
N SER A 19 16.89 -36.04 -1.39
CA SER A 19 16.62 -35.00 -0.39
C SER A 19 16.48 -33.56 -0.88
N THR A 20 16.57 -33.20 -2.17
CA THR A 20 16.64 -31.76 -2.52
C THR A 20 15.93 -31.31 -3.81
N LEU A 21 14.67 -31.69 -4.01
CA LEU A 21 13.82 -31.01 -5.00
C LEU A 21 12.52 -30.53 -4.37
N VAL A 22 12.63 -29.63 -3.39
CA VAL A 22 11.53 -28.70 -3.11
C VAL A 22 11.54 -27.67 -4.24
N SER A 23 10.67 -27.86 -5.23
CA SER A 23 10.38 -26.85 -6.23
C SER A 23 9.43 -25.84 -5.61
N ALA A 24 9.96 -24.72 -5.11
CA ALA A 24 9.15 -23.56 -4.81
C ALA A 24 8.85 -22.85 -6.14
N LEU A 25 7.73 -23.21 -6.78
CA LEU A 25 7.23 -22.41 -7.90
C LEU A 25 6.79 -21.06 -7.34
N PRO A 26 7.37 -19.92 -7.77
CA PRO A 26 6.81 -18.63 -7.43
C PRO A 26 5.42 -18.57 -8.07
N ILE A 27 4.39 -18.45 -7.24
CA ILE A 27 3.05 -18.09 -7.71
C ILE A 27 3.18 -16.64 -8.18
N LEU A 28 3.35 -16.46 -9.49
CA LEU A 28 3.36 -15.15 -10.16
C LEU A 28 1.93 -14.62 -10.27
N GLU A 29 1.24 -14.45 -9.15
CA GLU A 29 0.08 -13.56 -9.12
C GLU A 29 0.64 -12.13 -9.13
N SER A 30 0.42 -11.40 -10.22
CA SER A 30 0.88 -10.01 -10.34
C SER A 30 0.28 -9.19 -9.21
N ARG A 31 1.09 -8.78 -8.24
CA ARG A 31 0.67 -7.79 -7.25
C ARG A 31 0.66 -6.45 -7.96
N ASP A 32 -0.50 -5.80 -7.96
CA ASP A 32 -0.66 -4.53 -8.67
C ASP A 32 -0.63 -3.36 -7.68
N VAL A 33 -0.20 -2.21 -8.17
CA VAL A 33 -0.18 -0.96 -7.42
C VAL A 33 -1.63 -0.45 -7.38
N PHE A 34 -2.22 -0.39 -6.18
CA PHE A 34 -3.56 0.16 -6.03
C PHE A 34 -3.51 1.69 -5.81
N VAL A 35 -4.08 2.46 -6.75
CA VAL A 35 -4.12 3.93 -6.73
C VAL A 35 -5.56 4.42 -6.88
N PRO A 36 -6.40 4.26 -5.83
CA PRO A 36 -7.80 4.64 -5.93
C PRO A 36 -7.95 6.17 -6.10
N PRO A 37 -8.85 6.64 -6.99
CA PRO A 37 -9.09 8.06 -7.17
C PRO A 37 -9.85 8.63 -5.98
N ILE A 38 -9.36 9.74 -5.44
CA ILE A 38 -10.06 10.49 -4.39
C ILE A 38 -11.32 11.12 -4.98
N THR A 39 -12.44 11.00 -4.26
CA THR A 39 -13.75 11.56 -4.62
C THR A 39 -14.15 12.75 -3.75
N SER A 40 -13.61 12.86 -2.54
CA SER A 40 -13.71 14.04 -1.68
C SER A 40 -12.46 14.15 -0.81
N PRO A 41 -11.88 15.34 -0.61
CA PRO A 41 -12.34 16.66 -1.06
C PRO A 41 -12.22 16.88 -2.58
N ASP A 42 -13.03 17.81 -3.09
CA ASP A 42 -13.02 18.30 -4.47
C ASP A 42 -12.74 19.82 -4.52
N ALA A 43 -12.74 20.40 -5.73
CA ALA A 43 -12.41 21.81 -5.92
C ALA A 43 -13.38 22.82 -5.28
N LEU A 44 -14.56 22.37 -4.85
CA LEU A 44 -15.55 23.22 -4.17
C LEU A 44 -15.54 23.00 -2.65
N THR A 45 -14.70 22.09 -2.16
CA THR A 45 -14.64 21.74 -0.75
C THR A 45 -13.97 22.84 0.07
N ILE A 46 -14.56 23.11 1.24
CA ILE A 46 -14.03 24.05 2.23
C ILE A 46 -13.93 23.31 3.57
N TRP A 47 -12.73 23.23 4.11
CA TRP A 47 -12.46 22.65 5.42
C TRP A 47 -12.18 23.73 6.44
N SER A 48 -12.74 23.62 7.64
CA SER A 48 -12.39 24.51 8.75
C SER A 48 -11.28 23.89 9.59
N VAL A 49 -10.31 24.69 10.03
CA VAL A 49 -9.26 24.22 10.96
C VAL A 49 -9.86 23.56 12.21
N GLY A 50 -9.27 22.42 12.61
CA GLY A 50 -9.70 21.63 13.78
C GLY A 50 -10.99 20.82 13.59
N SER A 51 -11.67 20.96 12.44
CA SER A 51 -12.85 20.16 12.14
C SER A 51 -12.51 18.72 11.78
N LYS A 52 -13.47 17.82 11.94
CA LYS A 52 -13.40 16.45 11.43
C LYS A 52 -13.96 16.41 10.02
N GLN A 53 -13.22 15.84 9.09
CA GLN A 53 -13.57 15.77 7.69
C GLN A 53 -13.41 14.34 7.17
N ASN A 54 -14.27 13.95 6.23
CA ASN A 54 -14.16 12.65 5.58
C ASN A 54 -13.41 12.81 4.26
N VAL A 55 -12.31 12.06 4.13
CA VAL A 55 -11.67 11.82 2.84
C VAL A 55 -12.28 10.55 2.27
N THR A 56 -12.78 10.60 1.04
CA THR A 56 -13.41 9.46 0.36
C THR A 56 -12.72 9.17 -0.96
N TRP A 57 -12.74 7.91 -1.36
CA TRP A 57 -12.14 7.46 -2.62
C TRP A 57 -12.89 6.25 -3.19
N ASP A 58 -12.73 6.01 -4.49
CA ASP A 58 -13.37 4.89 -5.16
C ASP A 58 -12.61 3.58 -4.91
N THR A 59 -13.34 2.56 -4.45
CA THR A 59 -12.83 1.20 -4.18
C THR A 59 -13.55 0.14 -5.01
N SER A 60 -14.28 0.54 -6.06
CA SER A 60 -15.12 -0.34 -6.88
C SER A 60 -14.34 -1.37 -7.71
N ASN A 61 -13.07 -1.08 -8.03
CA ASN A 61 -12.25 -1.93 -8.91
C ASN A 61 -10.82 -2.15 -8.35
N PRO A 62 -10.67 -2.80 -7.18
CA PRO A 62 -9.35 -3.10 -6.63
C PRO A 62 -8.71 -4.26 -7.40
N PRO A 63 -7.38 -4.31 -7.52
CA PRO A 63 -6.69 -5.46 -8.10
C PRO A 63 -6.86 -6.69 -7.21
N ALA A 64 -6.77 -7.88 -7.81
CA ALA A 64 -6.95 -9.15 -7.09
C ALA A 64 -5.93 -9.36 -5.97
N GLN A 65 -4.74 -8.78 -6.11
CA GLN A 65 -3.67 -8.78 -5.12
C GLN A 65 -3.14 -7.36 -4.97
N ILE A 66 -3.27 -6.79 -3.77
CA ILE A 66 -2.76 -5.47 -3.42
C ILE A 66 -1.42 -5.65 -2.70
N THR A 67 -0.37 -4.93 -3.15
CA THR A 67 0.95 -5.04 -2.53
C THR A 67 0.98 -4.39 -1.15
N ASN A 68 0.42 -3.17 -1.02
CA ASN A 68 0.23 -2.48 0.25
C ASN A 68 -1.25 -2.12 0.48
N GLY A 69 -1.91 -2.86 1.36
CA GLY A 69 -3.30 -2.60 1.75
C GLY A 69 -3.45 -1.47 2.78
N ASN A 70 -2.35 -0.90 3.29
CA ASN A 70 -2.40 0.14 4.32
C ASN A 70 -2.36 1.52 3.66
N GLY A 71 -3.42 2.27 3.87
CA GLY A 71 -3.57 3.66 3.47
C GLY A 71 -2.90 4.63 4.43
N THR A 72 -2.41 5.74 3.89
CA THR A 72 -1.99 6.94 4.63
C THR A 72 -2.47 8.19 3.91
N ILE A 73 -3.00 9.18 4.63
CA ILE A 73 -3.43 10.46 4.07
C ILE A 73 -2.48 11.54 4.55
N TYR A 74 -1.97 12.33 3.61
CA TYR A 74 -1.20 13.54 3.90
C TYR A 74 -1.93 14.78 3.40
N LEU A 75 -1.59 15.93 4.00
CA LEU A 75 -1.91 17.23 3.45
C LEU A 75 -0.78 17.69 2.51
N ALA A 76 -1.15 18.33 1.41
CA ALA A 76 -0.24 19.03 0.52
C ALA A 76 -0.68 20.49 0.39
N LYS A 77 0.29 21.40 0.17
CA LYS A 77 0.04 22.82 -0.10
C LYS A 77 0.91 23.28 -1.28
N GLY A 78 0.31 23.91 -2.29
CA GLY A 78 1.01 24.34 -3.50
C GLY A 78 1.78 23.20 -4.18
N GLY A 79 1.22 21.99 -4.16
CA GLY A 79 1.83 20.77 -4.71
C GLY A 79 2.92 20.10 -3.85
N LEU A 80 3.26 20.65 -2.67
CA LEU A 80 4.25 20.07 -1.77
C LEU A 80 3.59 19.27 -0.65
N ILE A 81 3.96 17.99 -0.51
CA ILE A 81 3.40 17.06 0.48
C ILE A 81 4.09 17.24 1.84
N GLN A 82 3.31 17.30 2.91
CA GLN A 82 3.79 17.37 4.29
C GLN A 82 4.02 15.97 4.87
N LEU A 83 5.12 15.31 4.47
CA LEU A 83 5.38 13.90 4.78
C LEU A 83 5.65 13.58 6.26
N ASP A 84 6.00 14.56 7.08
CA ASP A 84 6.31 14.34 8.51
C ASP A 84 5.05 14.21 9.38
N THR A 85 3.90 14.63 8.86
CA THR A 85 2.64 14.76 9.63
C THR A 85 1.46 14.19 8.84
N PRO A 86 1.27 12.86 8.81
CA PRO A 86 0.09 12.28 8.20
C PRO A 86 -1.18 12.72 8.94
N LEU A 87 -2.25 12.97 8.19
CA LEU A 87 -3.59 13.25 8.74
C LEU A 87 -4.24 11.98 9.32
N ALA A 88 -3.94 10.83 8.71
CA ALA A 88 -4.31 9.50 9.18
C ALA A 88 -3.37 8.46 8.55
N ASP A 89 -3.08 7.37 9.25
CA ASP A 89 -2.24 6.28 8.75
C ASP A 89 -2.76 4.90 9.19
N LYS A 90 -2.20 3.85 8.57
CA LYS A 90 -2.44 2.43 8.93
C LYS A 90 -3.90 1.98 8.86
N PHE A 91 -4.75 2.66 8.08
CA PHE A 91 -6.10 2.20 7.78
C PHE A 91 -6.11 1.30 6.53
N SER A 92 -7.18 0.55 6.32
CA SER A 92 -7.33 -0.24 5.08
C SER A 92 -7.67 0.69 3.91
N ILE A 93 -6.87 0.65 2.85
CA ILE A 93 -7.14 1.40 1.61
C ILE A 93 -8.43 0.96 0.91
N LEU A 94 -9.03 -0.16 1.33
CA LEU A 94 -10.30 -0.64 0.81
C LEU A 94 -11.52 -0.09 1.55
N ASN A 95 -11.33 0.73 2.60
CA ASN A 95 -12.46 1.30 3.34
C ASN A 95 -13.30 2.29 2.51
N GLY A 96 -12.71 2.93 1.51
CA GLY A 96 -13.36 3.97 0.69
C GLY A 96 -13.61 5.29 1.41
N ILE A 97 -13.31 5.34 2.71
CA ILE A 97 -13.48 6.51 3.57
C ILE A 97 -12.52 6.47 4.76
N GLN A 98 -12.03 7.63 5.16
CA GLN A 98 -11.29 7.84 6.40
C GLN A 98 -11.61 9.24 6.95
N GLU A 99 -12.02 9.30 8.21
CA GLU A 99 -12.15 10.56 8.94
C GLU A 99 -10.76 11.08 9.32
N VAL A 100 -10.51 12.36 9.10
CA VAL A 100 -9.29 13.07 9.48
C VAL A 100 -9.63 14.32 10.30
N THR A 101 -8.68 14.79 11.11
CA THR A 101 -8.78 16.10 11.75
C THR A 101 -7.98 17.11 10.95
N VAL A 102 -8.61 18.24 10.59
CA VAL A 102 -7.93 19.31 9.85
C VAL A 102 -6.88 19.95 10.76
N PRO A 103 -5.59 19.97 10.36
CA PRO A 103 -4.52 20.51 11.21
C PRO A 103 -4.62 22.03 11.33
N ASP A 104 -3.94 22.57 12.34
CA ASP A 104 -3.79 24.02 12.52
C ASP A 104 -2.81 24.58 11.49
N VAL A 105 -3.36 25.09 10.37
CA VAL A 105 -2.62 25.65 9.24
C VAL A 105 -3.20 26.99 8.83
N GLU A 106 -2.39 27.83 8.19
CA GLU A 106 -2.87 29.10 7.65
C GLU A 106 -3.97 28.88 6.60
N PRO A 107 -5.05 29.68 6.61
CA PRO A 107 -6.05 29.63 5.55
C PRO A 107 -5.45 29.78 4.14
N GLY A 108 -6.03 29.08 3.18
CA GLY A 108 -5.51 29.02 1.81
C GLY A 108 -6.43 28.25 0.88
N VAL A 109 -6.15 28.34 -0.43
CA VAL A 109 -6.98 27.75 -1.50
C VAL A 109 -6.22 26.70 -2.33
N ASP A 110 -4.96 26.46 -1.98
CA ASP A 110 -3.99 25.64 -2.68
C ASP A 110 -3.69 24.34 -1.91
N TYR A 111 -4.65 23.86 -1.12
CA TYR A 111 -4.52 22.62 -0.35
C TYR A 111 -5.01 21.43 -1.15
N ALA A 112 -4.33 20.30 -1.03
CA ALA A 112 -4.80 19.01 -1.54
C ALA A 112 -4.58 17.93 -0.48
N VAL A 113 -5.33 16.83 -0.55
CA VAL A 113 -4.98 15.62 0.17
C VAL A 113 -4.32 14.63 -0.77
N VAL A 114 -3.40 13.83 -0.22
CA VAL A 114 -2.75 12.75 -0.95
C VAL A 114 -2.99 11.45 -0.21
N LEU A 115 -3.68 10.52 -0.88
CA LEU A 115 -3.89 9.17 -0.38
C LEU A 115 -2.77 8.27 -0.91
N PHE A 116 -1.98 7.69 -0.01
CA PHE A 116 -0.93 6.73 -0.32
C PHE A 116 -1.35 5.31 0.04
N GLY A 117 -1.12 4.38 -0.90
CA GLY A 117 -0.94 2.95 -0.66
C GLY A 117 0.46 2.54 -1.10
N ASP A 118 0.55 1.91 -2.28
CA ASP A 118 1.81 1.68 -2.98
C ASP A 118 2.29 2.92 -3.77
N SER A 119 1.35 3.80 -4.15
CA SER A 119 1.58 5.09 -4.81
C SER A 119 0.61 6.12 -4.26
N GLY A 120 0.83 7.40 -4.58
CA GLY A 120 0.00 8.53 -4.14
C GLY A 120 -1.05 8.94 -5.18
N ASN A 121 -2.26 9.23 -4.72
CA ASN A 121 -3.32 9.89 -5.51
C ASN A 121 -3.65 11.25 -4.87
N PHE A 122 -3.57 12.32 -5.65
CA PHE A 122 -3.92 13.67 -5.21
C PHE A 122 -5.40 13.96 -5.46
N SER A 123 -6.04 14.63 -4.50
CA SER A 123 -7.31 15.33 -4.75
C SER A 123 -7.08 16.55 -5.66
N PRO A 124 -8.15 17.13 -6.22
CA PRO A 124 -8.12 18.53 -6.64
C PRO A 124 -7.70 19.46 -5.48
N GLU A 125 -7.24 20.66 -5.83
CA GLU A 125 -6.99 21.71 -4.84
C GLU A 125 -8.31 22.22 -4.24
N PHE A 126 -8.33 22.48 -2.94
CA PHE A 126 -9.49 22.91 -2.16
C PHE A 126 -9.07 23.95 -1.11
N SER A 127 -10.06 24.53 -0.42
CA SER A 127 -9.80 25.59 0.56
C SER A 127 -9.79 25.09 2.01
N ILE A 128 -8.86 25.60 2.81
CA ILE A 128 -8.90 25.53 4.27
C ILE A 128 -9.09 26.94 4.82
N VAL A 129 -10.02 27.10 5.77
CA VAL A 129 -10.41 28.37 6.40
C VAL A 129 -10.37 28.34 7.92
#